data_AF-A0A843UKU6-F1
#
_entry.id   AF-A0A843UKU6-F1
#
_cell.length_a   1.000
_cell.length_b   1.000
_cell.length_c   1.000
_cell.angle_alpha   90.00
_cell.angle_beta   90.00
_cell.angle_gamma   90.00
#
_symmetry.space_group_name_H-M   'P 1'
#
loop_
_entity.id
_entity.type
_entity.pdbx_description
1 polymer ?
#
loop_
_entity_poly.entity_id
_entity_poly.type
_entity_poly.pdbx_seq_one_letter_code
_entity_poly.pdbx_strand_id
1 'polypeptide(L)'
;MTIYKRGTHEYYTSIPTLQSEVRRSNTGLKQAYRGEKREAMARSSLHAWATLALLGLLLSTGALAEDILFNGETLNTGEFLESGPYRFIMQTDCNLVLYVNRTRALWASGTNGRGSNCRATLQNNGNLVVVSGSDIIWSSNSSRGSNSYRLIVQSDGNVVIYGGALWATNTREAMARSSLREWATLALLGLLLATGAVAEDILFNGETLNAGEFLENGPYRFIMQTDCNLVLYVNRTRALWASGTNGRGSNCRATLQNNGNLVVVSGSDIIWSSNRPRGSNSYRLIVQSDGNVVIYGGALWATNTVQNRKRRL
;
A
#
# COMPACT_ATOMS: atom_id res chain seq x y z
N MET A 1 -36.35 -90.59 49.37
CA MET A 1 -37.07 -90.96 50.60
C MET A 1 -37.53 -89.67 51.27
N THR A 2 -38.84 -89.57 51.52
CA THR A 2 -39.50 -88.64 52.47
C THR A 2 -39.47 -87.14 52.09
N ILE A 3 -40.50 -86.56 51.44
CA ILE A 3 -41.85 -86.11 51.88
C ILE A 3 -41.85 -84.98 52.95
N TYR A 4 -42.70 -83.97 52.65
CA TYR A 4 -43.39 -82.95 53.49
C TYR A 4 -42.71 -81.58 53.65
N LYS A 5 -43.40 -80.44 53.83
CA LYS A 5 -44.67 -79.81 53.38
C LYS A 5 -44.71 -78.47 54.14
N ARG A 6 -45.22 -77.41 53.49
CA ARG A 6 -45.85 -76.21 54.08
C ARG A 6 -44.99 -75.18 54.84
N GLY A 7 -45.29 -73.90 54.56
CA GLY A 7 -45.06 -72.81 55.50
C GLY A 7 -44.74 -71.47 54.84
N THR A 8 -45.78 -70.69 54.56
CA THR A 8 -45.73 -69.28 54.14
C THR A 8 -44.97 -68.40 55.12
N HIS A 9 -44.25 -67.39 54.64
CA HIS A 9 -44.33 -66.00 55.11
C HIS A 9 -43.50 -65.09 54.19
N GLU A 10 -44.15 -64.06 53.63
CA GLU A 10 -43.52 -62.98 52.89
C GLU A 10 -42.61 -62.14 53.80
N TYR A 11 -41.43 -61.80 53.29
CA TYR A 11 -40.65 -60.64 53.72
C TYR A 11 -40.17 -59.89 52.48
N TYR A 12 -40.79 -58.74 52.20
CA TYR A 12 -40.27 -57.74 51.28
C TYR A 12 -39.14 -56.97 51.97
N THR A 13 -37.92 -57.04 51.42
CA THR A 13 -36.91 -56.01 51.62
C THR A 13 -36.29 -55.64 50.28
N SER A 14 -36.15 -54.33 50.11
CA SER A 14 -36.08 -53.57 48.86
C SER A 14 -34.75 -53.69 48.13
N ILE A 15 -34.81 -54.00 46.83
CA ILE A 15 -33.69 -53.84 45.89
C ILE A 15 -33.51 -52.33 45.61
N PRO A 16 -32.34 -51.71 45.88
CA PRO A 16 -32.05 -50.36 45.42
C PRO A 16 -32.12 -50.31 43.89
N THR A 17 -33.01 -49.49 43.36
CA THR A 17 -33.33 -49.46 41.93
C THR A 17 -32.23 -48.80 41.11
N LEU A 18 -31.90 -49.44 39.97
CA LEU A 18 -31.06 -48.97 38.86
C LEU A 18 -31.28 -47.49 38.47
N GLN A 19 -32.44 -46.91 38.80
CA GLN A 19 -32.76 -45.51 38.54
C GLN A 19 -31.87 -44.51 39.30
N SER A 20 -31.38 -44.85 40.49
CA SER A 20 -30.55 -43.95 41.30
C SER A 20 -29.13 -43.79 40.74
N GLU A 21 -28.55 -44.88 40.21
CA GLU A 21 -27.24 -44.89 39.55
C GLU A 21 -27.28 -44.18 38.18
N VAL A 22 -28.35 -44.40 37.41
CA VAL A 22 -28.57 -43.70 36.13
C VAL A 22 -28.71 -42.19 36.33
N ARG A 23 -29.39 -41.73 37.40
CA ARG A 23 -29.49 -40.29 37.72
C ARG A 23 -28.15 -39.69 38.12
N ARG A 24 -27.33 -40.38 38.91
CA ARG A 24 -25.98 -39.91 39.27
C ARG A 24 -25.07 -39.82 38.04
N SER A 25 -25.09 -40.83 37.17
CA SER A 25 -24.34 -40.83 35.91
C SER A 25 -24.74 -39.68 34.98
N ASN A 26 -26.05 -39.46 34.78
CA ASN A 26 -26.55 -38.36 33.96
C ASN A 26 -26.23 -36.97 34.53
N THR A 27 -26.13 -36.84 35.85
CA THR A 27 -25.74 -35.58 36.50
C THR A 27 -24.25 -35.31 36.32
N GLY A 28 -23.41 -36.34 36.46
CA GLY A 28 -21.96 -36.27 36.19
C GLY A 28 -21.64 -35.88 34.74
N LEU A 29 -22.31 -36.51 33.76
CA LEU A 29 -22.14 -36.18 32.33
C LEU A 29 -22.54 -34.74 32.00
N LYS A 30 -23.63 -34.23 32.59
CA LYS A 30 -24.04 -32.83 32.41
C LYS A 30 -23.05 -31.84 33.02
N GLN A 31 -22.40 -32.20 34.14
CA GLN A 31 -21.37 -31.36 34.75
C GLN A 31 -20.06 -31.38 33.94
N ALA A 32 -19.63 -32.56 33.46
CA ALA A 32 -18.47 -32.71 32.59
C ALA A 32 -18.64 -31.91 31.28
N TYR A 33 -19.79 -32.04 30.61
CA TYR A 33 -20.10 -31.29 29.39
C TYR A 33 -20.14 -29.76 29.62
N ARG A 34 -20.65 -29.31 30.78
CA ARG A 34 -20.62 -27.88 31.15
C ARG A 34 -19.20 -27.40 31.44
N GLY A 35 -18.34 -28.24 32.01
CA GLY A 35 -16.91 -27.98 32.23
C GLY A 35 -16.16 -27.82 30.91
N GLU A 36 -16.27 -28.81 30.02
CA GLU A 36 -15.66 -28.78 28.68
C GLU A 36 -16.14 -27.56 27.86
N LYS A 37 -17.44 -27.23 27.93
CA LYS A 37 -17.97 -26.05 27.25
C LYS A 37 -17.42 -24.74 27.82
N ARG A 38 -17.19 -24.64 29.14
CA ARG A 38 -16.57 -23.48 29.78
C ARG A 38 -15.09 -23.36 29.41
N GLU A 39 -14.36 -24.47 29.38
CA GLU A 39 -12.96 -24.49 28.94
C GLU A 39 -12.82 -24.14 27.46
N ALA A 40 -13.70 -24.65 26.60
CA ALA A 40 -13.72 -24.29 25.17
C ALA A 40 -14.03 -22.81 24.96
N MET A 41 -14.95 -22.25 25.75
CA MET A 41 -15.31 -20.82 25.68
C MET A 41 -14.22 -19.91 26.26
N ALA A 42 -13.47 -20.38 27.27
CA ALA A 42 -12.29 -19.69 27.81
C ALA A 42 -11.10 -19.74 26.83
N ARG A 43 -10.91 -20.87 26.14
CA ARG A 43 -9.90 -20.97 25.07
C ARG A 43 -10.28 -20.08 23.88
N SER A 44 -11.54 -20.02 23.46
CA SER A 44 -11.96 -19.16 22.35
C SER A 44 -11.83 -17.67 22.69
N SER A 45 -12.10 -17.27 23.93
CA SER A 45 -11.90 -15.88 24.38
C SER A 45 -10.42 -15.49 24.45
N LEU A 46 -9.54 -16.37 24.92
CA LEU A 46 -8.09 -16.15 24.90
C LEU A 46 -7.54 -16.00 23.47
N HIS A 47 -8.04 -16.80 22.51
CA HIS A 47 -7.69 -16.62 21.10
C HIS A 47 -8.20 -15.28 20.55
N ALA A 48 -9.40 -14.85 20.92
CA ALA A 48 -9.97 -13.57 20.49
C ALA A 48 -9.18 -12.35 21.05
N TRP A 49 -8.71 -12.41 22.29
CA TRP A 49 -7.86 -11.36 22.86
C TRP A 49 -6.45 -11.40 22.28
N ALA A 50 -5.89 -12.58 22.04
CA ALA A 50 -4.59 -12.72 21.40
C ALA A 50 -4.61 -12.22 19.94
N THR A 51 -5.69 -12.47 19.18
CA THR A 51 -5.84 -11.94 17.82
C THR A 51 -6.08 -10.43 17.81
N LEU A 52 -6.84 -9.87 18.76
CA LEU A 52 -7.01 -8.42 18.90
C LEU A 52 -5.71 -7.73 19.35
N ALA A 53 -4.93 -8.36 20.23
CA ALA A 53 -3.62 -7.87 20.64
C ALA A 53 -2.60 -7.96 19.50
N LEU A 54 -2.60 -9.04 18.73
CA LEU A 54 -1.76 -9.20 17.53
C LEU A 54 -2.16 -8.21 16.44
N LEU A 55 -3.47 -7.97 16.25
CA LEU A 55 -4.00 -6.94 15.35
C LEU A 55 -3.61 -5.53 15.84
N GLY A 56 -3.64 -5.27 17.15
CA GLY A 56 -3.17 -4.02 17.74
C GLY A 56 -1.66 -3.81 17.62
N LEU A 57 -0.86 -4.88 17.69
CA LEU A 57 0.59 -4.88 17.47
C LEU A 57 0.95 -4.73 15.98
N LEU A 58 0.14 -5.30 15.08
CA LEU A 58 0.25 -5.15 13.63
C LEU A 58 -0.18 -3.75 13.16
N LEU A 59 -1.13 -3.12 13.85
CA LEU A 59 -1.54 -1.72 13.58
C LEU A 59 -0.54 -0.69 14.13
N SER A 60 0.34 -1.06 15.05
CA SER A 60 1.42 -0.19 15.56
C SER A 60 2.78 -0.41 14.89
N THR A 61 2.92 -1.45 14.06
CA THR A 61 4.16 -1.76 13.34
C THR A 61 3.96 -1.65 11.83
N GLY A 62 3.91 -0.40 11.36
CA GLY A 62 3.92 -0.07 9.95
C GLY A 62 2.79 0.87 9.57
N ALA A 63 2.90 2.14 9.98
CA ALA A 63 2.47 3.19 9.05
C ALA A 63 3.15 2.84 7.72
N LEU A 64 2.37 2.53 6.69
CA LEU A 64 2.91 2.25 5.37
C LEU A 64 3.82 3.43 5.04
N ALA A 65 5.12 3.19 4.92
CA ALA A 65 6.05 4.27 4.65
C ALA A 65 5.61 4.92 3.34
N GLU A 66 5.31 6.21 3.41
CA GLU A 66 4.90 6.97 2.24
C GLU A 66 6.06 6.99 1.24
N ASP A 67 5.79 7.01 -0.06
CA ASP A 67 6.83 7.17 -1.08
C ASP A 67 7.00 8.64 -1.50
N ILE A 68 6.17 9.53 -0.95
CA ILE A 68 6.08 10.94 -1.30
C ILE A 68 6.32 11.82 -0.07
N LEU A 69 7.04 12.92 -0.26
CA LEU A 69 7.18 14.00 0.70
C LEU A 69 6.75 15.32 0.04
N PHE A 70 5.74 15.98 0.59
CA PHE A 70 5.22 17.25 0.09
C PHE A 70 6.03 18.44 0.61
N ASN A 71 5.89 19.59 -0.05
CA ASN A 71 6.55 20.81 0.40
C ASN A 71 6.06 21.24 1.79
N GLY A 72 7.01 21.57 2.66
CA GLY A 72 6.81 21.84 4.08
C GLY A 72 7.01 20.61 4.98
N GLU A 73 6.93 19.40 4.42
CA GLU A 73 7.09 18.18 5.20
C GLU A 73 8.56 17.84 5.45
N THR A 74 8.76 17.04 6.50
CA THR A 74 10.07 16.72 7.04
C THR A 74 10.16 15.25 7.39
N LEU A 75 11.27 14.63 7.00
CA LEU A 75 11.73 13.36 7.56
C LEU A 75 12.64 13.66 8.76
N ASN A 76 12.19 13.32 9.95
CA ASN A 76 13.00 13.34 11.16
C ASN A 76 14.02 12.20 11.14
N THR A 77 14.98 12.26 12.05
CA THR A 77 15.94 11.18 12.26
C THR A 77 15.22 9.83 12.45
N GLY A 78 15.60 8.83 11.64
CA GLY A 78 15.02 7.48 11.63
C GLY A 78 13.81 7.31 10.71
N GLU A 79 13.19 8.41 10.28
CA GLU A 79 12.06 8.36 9.34
C GLU A 79 12.54 8.19 7.90
N PHE A 80 11.70 7.56 7.09
CA PHE A 80 12.03 7.20 5.72
C PHE A 80 10.81 7.17 4.83
N LEU A 81 11.08 7.34 3.53
CA LEU A 81 10.15 7.02 2.45
C LEU A 81 10.53 5.66 1.84
N GLU A 82 9.56 4.88 1.35
CA GLU A 82 9.82 3.56 0.78
C GLU A 82 8.94 3.30 -0.46
N SER A 83 9.56 2.81 -1.54
CA SER A 83 8.85 2.31 -2.73
C SER A 83 9.49 0.99 -3.17
N GLY A 84 8.75 -0.10 -2.98
CA GLY A 84 9.26 -1.46 -3.22
C GLY A 84 10.57 -1.73 -2.44
N PRO A 85 11.69 -2.08 -3.11
CA PRO A 85 12.96 -2.35 -2.44
C PRO A 85 13.75 -1.07 -2.08
N TYR A 86 13.27 0.11 -2.48
CA TYR A 86 14.01 1.36 -2.35
C TYR A 86 13.56 2.15 -1.12
N ARG A 87 14.52 2.56 -0.30
CA ARG A 87 14.27 3.30 0.95
C ARG A 87 15.11 4.55 1.01
N PHE A 88 14.47 5.70 1.15
CA PHE A 88 15.12 6.99 1.34
C PHE A 88 14.99 7.44 2.80
N ILE A 89 16.07 7.38 3.56
CA ILE A 89 16.06 7.50 5.03
C ILE A 89 16.97 8.61 5.53
N MET A 90 16.47 9.40 6.49
CA MET A 90 17.28 10.33 7.29
C MET A 90 17.89 9.57 8.47
N GLN A 91 19.18 9.21 8.38
CA GLN A 91 19.84 8.37 9.37
C GLN A 91 20.24 9.14 10.64
N THR A 92 20.52 8.39 11.71
CA THR A 92 20.93 8.91 13.04
C THR A 92 22.28 9.60 13.05
N ASP A 93 23.15 9.29 12.08
CA ASP A 93 24.43 9.94 11.89
C ASP A 93 24.33 11.24 11.07
N CYS A 94 23.12 11.74 10.81
CA CYS A 94 22.85 12.90 9.97
C CYS A 94 23.10 12.70 8.47
N ASN A 95 23.21 11.46 7.99
CA ASN A 95 23.27 11.18 6.56
C ASN A 95 21.88 10.90 5.98
N LEU A 96 21.53 11.56 4.87
CA LEU A 96 20.31 11.24 4.12
C LEU A 96 20.69 10.28 3.00
N VAL A 97 20.13 9.07 3.00
CA VAL A 97 20.62 7.96 2.17
C VAL A 97 19.49 7.25 1.46
N LEU A 98 19.69 6.95 0.18
CA LEU A 98 18.86 6.04 -0.60
C LEU A 98 19.50 4.65 -0.59
N TYR A 99 18.78 3.65 -0.11
CA TYR A 99 19.15 2.24 -0.17
C TYR A 99 18.28 1.46 -1.16
N VAL A 100 18.85 0.39 -1.70
CA VAL A 100 18.11 -0.72 -2.29
C VAL A 100 18.26 -1.95 -1.39
N ASN A 101 17.18 -2.70 -1.20
CA ASN A 101 17.09 -3.87 -0.33
C ASN A 101 17.63 -3.61 1.09
N ARG A 102 17.51 -2.36 1.56
CA ARG A 102 17.94 -1.88 2.89
C ARG A 102 19.42 -2.09 3.22
N THR A 103 20.24 -2.48 2.24
CA THR A 103 21.62 -2.95 2.47
C THR A 103 22.62 -2.24 1.58
N ARG A 104 22.28 -2.01 0.32
CA ARG A 104 23.18 -1.34 -0.64
C ARG A 104 22.78 0.11 -0.82
N ALA A 105 23.64 1.04 -0.45
CA ALA A 105 23.41 2.47 -0.69
C ALA A 105 23.55 2.76 -2.19
N LEU A 106 22.56 3.44 -2.76
CA LEU A 106 22.58 3.95 -4.14
C LEU A 106 23.02 5.42 -4.20
N TRP A 107 22.67 6.20 -3.17
CA TRP A 107 23.02 7.63 -3.07
C TRP A 107 23.08 8.05 -1.60
N ALA A 108 23.92 9.02 -1.26
CA ALA A 108 24.00 9.63 0.06
C ALA A 108 24.31 11.14 -0.03
N SER A 109 23.81 11.93 0.93
CA SER A 109 24.10 13.37 1.03
C SER A 109 25.53 13.68 1.47
N GLY A 110 26.23 12.71 2.09
CA GLY A 110 27.61 12.88 2.57
C GLY A 110 27.70 13.75 3.82
N THR A 111 26.64 13.76 4.63
CA THR A 111 26.51 14.60 5.84
C THR A 111 26.68 13.82 7.14
N ASN A 112 27.17 12.58 7.05
CA ASN A 112 27.45 11.73 8.21
C ASN A 112 28.41 12.44 9.20
N GLY A 113 28.03 12.49 10.48
CA GLY A 113 28.79 13.10 11.56
C GLY A 113 28.84 14.63 11.55
N ARG A 114 28.10 15.30 10.66
CA ARG A 114 28.11 16.78 10.58
C ARG A 114 27.17 17.49 11.57
N GLY A 115 26.43 16.74 12.38
CA GLY A 115 25.46 17.30 13.31
C GLY A 115 24.82 16.24 14.21
N SER A 116 23.73 16.61 14.88
CA SER A 116 22.90 15.70 15.69
C SER A 116 21.42 16.04 15.52
N ASN A 117 20.55 15.02 15.67
CA ASN A 117 19.09 15.15 15.50
C ASN A 117 18.71 15.81 14.16
N CYS A 118 19.39 15.42 13.09
CA CYS A 118 19.18 16.03 11.79
C CYS A 118 17.85 15.61 11.16
N ARG A 119 17.31 16.50 10.34
CA ARG A 119 16.06 16.29 9.61
C ARG A 119 16.22 16.69 8.15
N ALA A 120 15.51 16.00 7.26
CA ALA A 120 15.44 16.35 5.85
C ALA A 120 14.09 17.01 5.56
N THR A 121 14.08 18.24 5.06
CA THR A 121 12.85 19.01 4.81
C THR A 121 12.78 19.40 3.33
N LEU A 122 11.67 19.09 2.67
CA LEU A 122 11.37 19.67 1.35
C LEU A 122 10.76 21.05 1.56
N GLN A 123 11.48 22.12 1.26
CA GLN A 123 11.02 23.48 1.51
C GLN A 123 9.95 23.92 0.48
N ASN A 124 9.17 24.95 0.84
CA ASN A 124 8.11 25.55 -0.01
C ASN A 124 8.60 26.13 -1.34
N ASN A 125 9.91 26.33 -1.49
CA ASN A 125 10.54 26.79 -2.73
C ASN A 125 11.03 25.64 -3.63
N GLY A 126 10.81 24.38 -3.25
CA GLY A 126 11.23 23.19 -4.01
C GLY A 126 12.66 22.72 -3.71
N ASN A 127 13.31 23.27 -2.69
CA ASN A 127 14.63 22.84 -2.25
C ASN A 127 14.54 21.77 -1.16
N LEU A 128 15.19 20.63 -1.34
CA LEU A 128 15.39 19.65 -0.26
C LEU A 128 16.65 20.03 0.51
N VAL A 129 16.54 20.10 1.82
CA VAL A 129 17.66 20.41 2.71
C VAL A 129 17.79 19.38 3.82
N VAL A 130 19.03 19.09 4.22
CA VAL A 130 19.31 18.42 5.49
C VAL A 130 19.74 19.48 6.49
N VAL A 131 19.10 19.50 7.65
CA VAL A 131 19.29 20.52 8.67
C VAL A 131 19.68 19.89 9.99
N SER A 132 20.70 20.45 10.65
CA SER A 132 21.08 20.19 12.04
C SER A 132 20.75 21.43 12.88
N GLY A 133 19.73 21.38 13.72
CA GLY A 133 19.25 22.58 14.42
C GLY A 133 18.75 23.65 13.43
N SER A 134 19.44 24.79 13.37
CA SER A 134 19.23 25.87 12.39
C SER A 134 20.06 25.74 11.12
N ASP A 135 21.09 24.89 11.14
CA ASP A 135 22.14 24.91 10.12
C ASP A 135 21.81 23.95 8.99
N ILE A 136 21.77 24.47 7.77
CA ILE A 136 21.63 23.66 6.56
C ILE A 136 22.99 23.05 6.25
N ILE A 137 23.11 21.73 6.42
CA ILE A 137 24.36 20.98 6.21
C ILE A 137 24.44 20.31 4.83
N TRP A 138 23.32 20.24 4.10
CA TRP A 138 23.26 19.86 2.69
C TRP A 138 22.01 20.43 2.01
N SER A 139 22.09 20.65 0.70
CA SER A 139 20.97 21.11 -0.13
C SER A 139 21.01 20.50 -1.53
N SER A 140 19.83 20.21 -2.09
CA SER A 140 19.66 19.80 -3.49
C SER A 140 19.88 20.93 -4.51
N ASN A 141 20.00 22.19 -4.05
CA ASN A 141 20.14 23.39 -4.89
C ASN A 141 19.04 23.52 -5.95
N SER A 142 17.81 23.15 -5.59
CA SER A 142 16.70 23.02 -6.53
C SER A 142 15.57 24.04 -6.32
N SER A 143 15.87 25.14 -5.63
CA SER A 143 14.90 26.23 -5.41
C SER A 143 14.39 26.82 -6.73
N ARG A 144 13.07 26.90 -6.89
CA ARG A 144 12.39 27.44 -8.08
C ARG A 144 11.23 28.39 -7.73
N GLY A 145 11.25 28.98 -6.53
CA GLY A 145 10.21 29.87 -6.03
C GLY A 145 8.96 29.12 -5.54
N SER A 146 7.89 29.84 -5.20
CA SER A 146 6.69 29.23 -4.61
C SER A 146 5.89 28.42 -5.64
N ASN A 147 5.68 27.13 -5.36
CA ASN A 147 4.84 26.22 -6.14
C ASN A 147 4.44 25.02 -5.26
N SER A 148 3.60 24.13 -5.77
CA SER A 148 3.41 22.80 -5.16
C SER A 148 4.55 21.89 -5.58
N TYR A 149 5.36 21.46 -4.61
CA TYR A 149 6.46 20.53 -4.83
C TYR A 149 6.23 19.23 -4.10
N ARG A 150 6.82 18.17 -4.65
CA ARG A 150 6.91 16.88 -3.98
C ARG A 150 8.15 16.14 -4.41
N LEU A 151 8.74 15.46 -3.45
CA LEU A 151 9.79 14.49 -3.62
C LEU A 151 9.16 13.11 -3.67
N ILE A 152 9.57 12.27 -4.62
CA ILE A 152 9.00 10.94 -4.82
C ILE A 152 10.14 9.92 -4.89
N VAL A 153 10.07 8.88 -4.09
CA VAL A 153 10.86 7.64 -4.26
C VAL A 153 10.16 6.79 -5.30
N GLN A 154 10.78 6.61 -6.45
CA GLN A 154 10.17 5.97 -7.60
C GLN A 154 10.49 4.48 -7.64
N SER A 155 9.63 3.68 -8.29
CA SER A 155 9.81 2.23 -8.38
C SER A 155 11.04 1.80 -9.22
N ASP A 156 11.65 2.74 -9.94
CA ASP A 156 12.86 2.54 -10.73
C ASP A 156 14.16 2.75 -9.94
N GLY A 157 14.05 3.12 -8.66
CA GLY A 157 15.18 3.37 -7.77
C GLY A 157 15.73 4.79 -7.84
N ASN A 158 15.01 5.74 -8.42
CA ASN A 158 15.34 7.15 -8.38
C ASN A 158 14.55 7.88 -7.28
N VAL A 159 15.11 8.99 -6.77
CA VAL A 159 14.38 9.93 -5.91
C VAL A 159 14.38 11.28 -6.60
N VAL A 160 13.19 11.83 -6.85
CA VAL A 160 13.03 12.99 -7.74
C VAL A 160 12.14 14.06 -7.13
N ILE A 161 12.58 15.32 -7.24
CA ILE A 161 11.77 16.49 -6.90
C ILE A 161 11.07 16.99 -8.15
N TYR A 162 9.76 17.12 -8.02
CA TYR A 162 8.87 17.65 -9.04
C TYR A 162 8.20 18.92 -8.55
N GLY A 163 7.92 19.84 -9.49
CA GLY A 163 7.15 21.06 -9.22
C GLY A 163 5.97 21.20 -10.16
N GLY A 164 4.83 21.66 -9.63
CA GLY A 164 3.63 22.03 -10.36
C GLY A 164 3.01 20.89 -11.18
N ALA A 165 1.99 20.23 -10.64
CA ALA A 165 1.21 19.26 -11.40
C ALA A 165 0.61 19.91 -12.66
N LEU A 166 0.73 19.27 -13.83
CA LEU A 166 0.05 19.72 -15.04
C LEU A 166 -1.40 19.25 -15.07
N TRP A 167 -1.58 17.97 -14.71
CA TRP A 167 -2.85 17.28 -14.67
C TRP A 167 -2.78 16.15 -13.64
N ALA A 168 -3.91 15.84 -13.01
CA ALA A 168 -4.04 14.72 -12.08
C ALA A 168 -5.45 14.12 -12.18
N THR A 169 -5.60 12.83 -11.87
CA THR A 169 -6.92 12.19 -11.73
C THR A 169 -7.70 12.71 -10.52
N ASN A 170 -7.01 13.28 -9.53
CA ASN A 170 -7.56 13.80 -8.26
C ASN A 170 -8.25 12.72 -7.40
N THR A 171 -7.84 11.46 -7.57
CA THR A 171 -8.44 10.30 -6.91
C THR A 171 -7.97 10.09 -5.47
N ARG A 172 -6.91 10.80 -5.04
CA ARG A 172 -6.43 10.83 -3.64
C ARG A 172 -7.54 11.09 -2.63
N GLU A 173 -8.46 12.01 -2.94
CA GLU A 173 -9.54 12.38 -2.02
C GLU A 173 -10.65 11.33 -1.99
N ALA A 174 -10.83 10.57 -3.07
CA ALA A 174 -11.77 9.44 -3.10
C ALA A 174 -11.26 8.28 -2.24
N MET A 175 -9.94 8.05 -2.21
CA MET A 175 -9.30 7.07 -1.34
C MET A 175 -9.41 7.48 0.14
N ALA A 176 -9.09 8.73 0.48
CA ALA A 176 -9.16 9.25 1.85
C ALA A 176 -10.58 9.20 2.47
N ARG A 177 -11.63 9.34 1.66
CA ARG A 177 -13.03 9.21 2.12
C ARG A 177 -13.47 7.74 2.32
N SER A 178 -12.77 6.79 1.71
CA SER A 178 -13.07 5.34 1.80
C SER A 178 -12.30 4.60 2.89
N SER A 179 -11.30 5.26 3.49
CA SER A 179 -10.23 4.62 4.27
C SER A 179 -10.36 4.85 5.78
N LEU A 180 -11.42 4.34 6.42
CA LEU A 180 -11.38 4.23 7.89
C LEU A 180 -11.22 2.83 8.46
N ARG A 181 -11.51 1.70 7.76
CA ARG A 181 -11.39 0.38 8.43
C ARG A 181 -10.92 -0.85 7.62
N GLU A 182 -10.77 -0.80 6.29
CA GLU A 182 -10.56 -2.04 5.50
C GLU A 182 -9.20 -2.19 4.78
N TRP A 183 -8.34 -1.18 4.80
CA TRP A 183 -7.19 -1.08 3.88
C TRP A 183 -5.89 -1.68 4.41
N ALA A 184 -5.67 -1.69 5.73
CA ALA A 184 -4.46 -2.27 6.33
C ALA A 184 -4.42 -3.81 6.25
N THR A 185 -5.57 -4.49 6.30
CA THR A 185 -5.64 -5.96 6.37
C THR A 185 -5.55 -6.65 5.00
N LEU A 186 -6.02 -6.00 3.92
CA LEU A 186 -5.96 -6.57 2.56
C LEU A 186 -4.64 -6.26 1.82
N ALA A 187 -3.99 -5.13 2.12
CA ALA A 187 -2.66 -4.82 1.57
C ALA A 187 -1.60 -5.87 1.99
N LEU A 188 -1.70 -6.40 3.21
CA LEU A 188 -0.79 -7.42 3.73
C LEU A 188 -0.98 -8.79 3.04
N LEU A 189 -2.21 -9.13 2.61
CA LEU A 189 -2.48 -10.38 1.90
C LEU A 189 -2.03 -10.34 0.43
N GLY A 190 -2.16 -9.18 -0.22
CA GLY A 190 -1.66 -8.97 -1.59
C GLY A 190 -0.13 -9.02 -1.68
N LEU A 191 0.57 -8.60 -0.62
CA LEU A 191 2.04 -8.63 -0.54
C LEU A 191 2.60 -10.07 -0.44
N LEU A 192 1.81 -11.03 0.07
CA LEU A 192 2.25 -12.40 0.32
C LEU A 192 2.20 -13.32 -0.91
N LEU A 193 1.53 -12.89 -2.00
CA LEU A 193 1.31 -13.69 -3.21
C LEU A 193 1.86 -13.05 -4.50
N ALA A 194 2.49 -11.88 -4.43
CA ALA A 194 3.05 -11.21 -5.61
C ALA A 194 4.37 -11.88 -6.06
N THR A 195 4.27 -13.06 -6.66
CA THR A 195 5.32 -13.59 -7.55
C THR A 195 4.94 -13.21 -8.98
N GLY A 196 5.62 -12.23 -9.56
CA GLY A 196 5.36 -11.80 -10.94
C GLY A 196 5.81 -10.38 -11.21
N ALA A 197 6.22 -10.13 -12.45
CA ALA A 197 6.84 -8.91 -12.95
C ALA A 197 6.25 -7.61 -12.36
N VAL A 198 7.12 -6.74 -11.83
CA VAL A 198 6.81 -5.34 -11.54
C VAL A 198 6.57 -4.63 -12.88
N ALA A 199 5.33 -4.18 -13.11
CA ALA A 199 5.01 -3.31 -14.23
C ALA A 199 5.58 -1.90 -13.98
N GLU A 200 5.81 -1.15 -15.05
CA GLU A 200 6.30 0.23 -14.96
C GLU A 200 5.22 1.11 -14.31
N ASP A 201 5.61 2.08 -13.48
CA ASP A 201 4.72 3.07 -12.87
C ASP A 201 4.77 4.44 -13.58
N ILE A 202 5.66 4.59 -14.58
CA ILE A 202 5.96 5.85 -15.26
C ILE A 202 5.80 5.69 -16.78
N LEU A 203 5.17 6.68 -17.41
CA LEU A 203 5.12 6.87 -18.86
C LEU A 203 5.79 8.20 -19.22
N PHE A 204 6.84 8.15 -20.04
CA PHE A 204 7.56 9.34 -20.49
C PHE A 204 6.89 9.99 -21.71
N ASN A 205 7.16 11.28 -21.96
CA ASN A 205 6.65 11.93 -23.15
C ASN A 205 7.19 11.27 -24.44
N GLY A 206 6.31 11.10 -25.41
CA GLY A 206 6.54 10.31 -26.62
C GLY A 206 6.17 8.84 -26.48
N GLU A 207 6.02 8.32 -25.26
CA GLU A 207 5.64 6.92 -25.03
C GLU A 207 4.13 6.72 -25.09
N THR A 208 3.77 5.47 -25.40
CA THR A 208 2.39 5.03 -25.61
C THR A 208 2.09 3.78 -24.79
N LEU A 209 0.87 3.72 -24.25
CA LEU A 209 0.22 2.49 -23.81
C LEU A 209 -0.72 2.03 -24.93
N ASN A 210 -0.43 0.88 -25.51
CA ASN A 210 -1.35 0.21 -26.43
C ASN A 210 -2.51 -0.41 -25.66
N ALA A 211 -3.58 -0.77 -26.36
CA ALA A 211 -4.68 -1.54 -25.77
C ALA A 211 -4.16 -2.81 -25.08
N GLY A 212 -4.51 -2.98 -23.80
CA GLY A 212 -4.05 -4.04 -22.91
C GLY A 212 -2.84 -3.67 -22.04
N GLU A 213 -2.05 -2.68 -22.44
CA GLU A 213 -0.88 -2.22 -21.69
C GLU A 213 -1.28 -1.29 -20.54
N PHE A 214 -0.49 -1.33 -19.47
CA PHE A 214 -0.78 -0.61 -18.24
C PHE A 214 0.48 -0.15 -17.53
N LEU A 215 0.30 0.86 -16.68
CA LEU A 215 1.20 1.19 -15.60
C LEU A 215 0.65 0.65 -14.27
N GLU A 216 1.50 0.22 -13.35
CA GLU A 216 1.06 -0.30 -12.04
C GLU A 216 2.00 0.16 -10.93
N ASN A 217 1.43 0.63 -9.81
CA ASN A 217 2.16 0.90 -8.58
C ASN A 217 1.35 0.34 -7.41
N GLY A 218 1.86 -0.74 -6.81
CA GLY A 218 1.15 -1.47 -5.75
C GLY A 218 -0.24 -1.92 -6.20
N PRO A 219 -1.33 -1.53 -5.50
CA PRO A 219 -2.69 -1.94 -5.86
C PRO A 219 -3.28 -1.13 -7.01
N TYR A 220 -2.61 -0.06 -7.49
CA TYR A 220 -3.15 0.85 -8.48
C TYR A 220 -2.67 0.52 -9.88
N ARG A 221 -3.60 0.43 -10.83
CA ARG A 221 -3.32 0.11 -12.22
C ARG A 221 -3.96 1.13 -13.14
N PHE A 222 -3.15 1.79 -13.98
CA PHE A 222 -3.60 2.69 -15.03
C PHE A 222 -3.47 2.01 -16.38
N ILE A 223 -4.60 1.61 -16.99
CA ILE A 223 -4.64 0.72 -18.15
C ILE A 223 -5.38 1.34 -19.33
N MET A 224 -4.81 1.20 -20.52
CA MET A 224 -5.51 1.44 -21.78
C MET A 224 -6.29 0.18 -22.15
N GLN A 225 -7.59 0.15 -21.92
CA GLN A 225 -8.42 -1.04 -22.16
C GLN A 225 -8.69 -1.26 -23.66
N THR A 226 -9.04 -2.50 -24.01
CA THR A 226 -9.35 -2.92 -25.38
C THR A 226 -10.65 -2.32 -25.92
N ASP A 227 -11.53 -1.84 -25.05
CA ASP A 227 -12.76 -1.13 -25.40
C ASP A 227 -12.53 0.37 -25.67
N CYS A 228 -11.27 0.81 -25.74
CA CYS A 228 -10.85 2.21 -25.90
C CYS A 228 -11.02 3.10 -24.67
N ASN A 229 -11.27 2.55 -23.49
CA ASN A 229 -11.31 3.32 -22.24
C ASN A 229 -9.94 3.36 -21.55
N LEU A 230 -9.50 4.53 -21.10
CA LEU A 230 -8.30 4.67 -20.27
C LEU A 230 -8.75 4.79 -18.82
N VAL A 231 -8.35 3.84 -17.97
CA VAL A 231 -8.96 3.66 -16.64
C VAL A 231 -7.90 3.47 -15.57
N LEU A 232 -8.09 4.14 -14.42
CA LEU A 232 -7.36 3.88 -13.19
C LEU A 232 -8.18 2.97 -12.29
N TYR A 233 -7.64 1.81 -11.94
CA TYR A 233 -8.21 0.86 -10.98
C TYR A 233 -7.42 0.84 -9.69
N VAL A 234 -8.09 0.47 -8.60
CA VAL A 234 -7.48 -0.07 -7.38
C VAL A 234 -7.87 -1.54 -7.24
N ASN A 235 -6.92 -2.38 -6.81
CA ASN A 235 -7.06 -3.83 -6.66
C ASN A 235 -7.61 -4.52 -7.92
N ARG A 236 -7.38 -3.92 -9.10
CA ARG A 236 -7.82 -4.39 -10.43
C ARG A 236 -9.34 -4.55 -10.61
N THR A 237 -10.14 -4.14 -9.64
CA THR A 237 -11.60 -4.37 -9.65
C THR A 237 -12.40 -3.08 -9.52
N ARG A 238 -11.94 -2.12 -8.71
CA ARG A 238 -12.65 -0.86 -8.47
C ARG A 238 -12.04 0.27 -9.29
N ALA A 239 -12.80 0.81 -10.24
CA ALA A 239 -12.38 1.98 -11.00
C ALA A 239 -12.39 3.22 -10.09
N LEU A 240 -11.28 3.95 -10.06
CA LEU A 240 -11.15 5.23 -9.38
C LEU A 240 -11.40 6.41 -10.35
N TRP A 241 -11.00 6.24 -11.62
CA TRP A 241 -11.14 7.25 -12.67
C TRP A 241 -11.21 6.59 -14.05
N ALA A 242 -11.94 7.19 -14.99
CA ALA A 242 -11.98 6.75 -16.39
C ALA A 242 -12.07 7.94 -17.36
N SER A 243 -11.52 7.80 -18.57
CA SER A 243 -11.62 8.79 -19.65
C SER A 243 -13.02 8.87 -20.27
N GLY A 244 -13.84 7.82 -20.13
CA GLY A 244 -15.20 7.76 -20.69
C GLY A 244 -15.22 7.56 -22.20
N THR A 245 -14.20 6.88 -22.73
CA THR A 245 -14.01 6.66 -24.18
C THR A 245 -14.36 5.24 -24.63
N ASN A 246 -14.99 4.45 -23.77
CA ASN A 246 -15.43 3.10 -24.08
C ASN A 246 -16.34 3.08 -25.33
N GLY A 247 -16.01 2.21 -26.28
CA GLY A 247 -16.75 2.03 -27.54
C GLY A 247 -16.64 3.19 -28.54
N ARG A 248 -15.79 4.19 -28.30
CA ARG A 248 -15.64 5.35 -29.21
C ARG A 248 -14.63 5.14 -30.35
N GLY A 249 -14.05 3.95 -30.48
CA GLY A 249 -13.02 3.68 -31.48
C GLY A 249 -12.59 2.22 -31.52
N SER A 250 -11.50 1.96 -32.24
CA SER A 250 -10.85 0.64 -32.29
C SER A 250 -9.33 0.80 -32.30
N ASN A 251 -8.60 -0.20 -31.79
CA ASN A 251 -7.13 -0.19 -31.67
C ASN A 251 -6.61 1.08 -30.98
N CYS A 252 -7.27 1.49 -29.91
CA CYS A 252 -6.96 2.73 -29.22
C CYS A 252 -5.66 2.63 -28.43
N ARG A 253 -4.99 3.77 -28.30
CA ARG A 253 -3.75 3.90 -27.54
C ARG A 253 -3.74 5.19 -26.73
N ALA A 254 -3.16 5.17 -25.54
CA ALA A 254 -2.94 6.36 -24.72
C ALA A 254 -1.49 6.83 -24.91
N THR A 255 -1.28 8.09 -25.29
CA THR A 255 0.07 8.63 -25.54
C THR A 255 0.27 9.90 -24.73
N LEU A 256 1.37 9.98 -23.99
CA LEU A 256 1.81 11.24 -23.39
C LEU A 256 2.60 11.99 -24.45
N GLN A 257 2.05 13.08 -24.99
CA GLN A 257 2.71 13.83 -26.05
C GLN A 257 3.89 14.67 -25.53
N ASN A 258 4.79 15.07 -26.43
CA ASN A 258 5.97 15.89 -26.12
C ASN A 258 5.68 17.28 -25.53
N ASN A 259 4.42 17.73 -25.61
CA ASN A 259 3.95 18.98 -25.03
C ASN A 259 3.30 18.79 -23.64
N GLY A 260 3.33 17.58 -23.08
CA GLY A 260 2.77 17.24 -21.77
C GLY A 260 1.29 16.90 -21.78
N ASN A 261 0.66 16.83 -22.95
CA ASN A 261 -0.72 16.44 -23.08
C ASN A 261 -0.86 14.91 -23.16
N LEU A 262 -1.60 14.31 -22.23
CA LEU A 262 -2.03 12.92 -22.37
C LEU A 262 -3.26 12.87 -23.28
N VAL A 263 -3.22 12.00 -24.28
CA VAL A 263 -4.33 11.79 -25.23
C VAL A 263 -4.66 10.32 -25.35
N VAL A 264 -5.94 10.01 -25.58
CA VAL A 264 -6.38 8.71 -26.09
C VAL A 264 -6.69 8.89 -27.58
N VAL A 265 -6.10 8.03 -28.41
CA VAL A 265 -6.18 8.12 -29.87
C VAL A 265 -6.79 6.83 -30.42
N SER A 266 -7.75 6.96 -31.34
CA SER A 266 -8.27 5.89 -32.19
C SER A 266 -7.83 6.15 -33.63
N GLY A 267 -6.89 5.36 -34.16
CA GLY A 267 -6.27 5.67 -35.46
C GLY A 267 -5.50 7.00 -35.42
N SER A 268 -5.97 8.00 -36.17
CA SER A 268 -5.49 9.39 -36.16
C SER A 268 -6.26 10.30 -35.19
N ASP A 269 -7.43 9.86 -34.72
CA ASP A 269 -8.38 10.75 -34.07
C ASP A 269 -8.16 10.76 -32.56
N ILE A 270 -7.99 11.95 -32.00
CA ILE A 270 -7.93 12.15 -30.54
C ILE A 270 -9.35 12.09 -30.00
N ILE A 271 -9.68 11.04 -29.26
CA ILE A 271 -11.01 10.81 -28.68
C ILE A 271 -11.12 11.26 -27.22
N TRP A 272 -9.99 11.52 -26.56
CA TRP A 272 -9.91 12.17 -25.26
C TRP A 272 -8.56 12.87 -25.07
N SER A 273 -8.55 13.94 -24.29
CA SER A 273 -7.34 14.68 -23.94
C SER A 273 -7.39 15.21 -22.51
N SER A 274 -6.23 15.26 -21.86
CA SER A 274 -6.06 15.93 -20.57
C SER A 274 -6.22 17.46 -20.66
N ASN A 275 -6.21 18.03 -21.89
CA ASN A 275 -6.38 19.46 -22.20
C ASN A 275 -5.37 20.39 -21.49
N ARG A 276 -4.13 19.93 -21.30
CA ARG A 276 -3.07 20.69 -20.58
C ARG A 276 -1.71 20.72 -21.29
N PRO A 277 -1.60 21.06 -22.59
CA PRO A 277 -0.29 21.23 -23.22
C PRO A 277 0.43 22.46 -22.63
N ARG A 278 1.74 22.34 -22.36
CA ARG A 278 2.58 23.45 -21.82
C ARG A 278 3.85 23.73 -22.65
N GLY A 279 3.89 23.29 -23.91
CA GLY A 279 5.06 23.41 -24.78
C GLY A 279 6.10 22.31 -24.51
N SER A 280 7.24 22.35 -25.20
CA SER A 280 8.26 21.31 -25.10
C SER A 280 8.94 21.28 -23.72
N ASN A 281 8.95 20.10 -23.07
CA ASN A 281 9.66 19.83 -21.82
C ASN A 281 9.84 18.30 -21.68
N SER A 282 10.57 17.85 -20.67
CA SER A 282 10.63 16.44 -20.26
C SER A 282 9.43 16.13 -19.36
N TYR A 283 8.36 15.58 -19.95
CA TYR A 283 7.18 15.22 -19.19
C TYR A 283 7.17 13.74 -18.81
N ARG A 284 6.52 13.45 -17.70
CA ARG A 284 6.20 12.09 -17.29
C ARG A 284 4.87 12.04 -16.59
N LEU A 285 4.15 10.97 -16.84
CA LEU A 285 2.97 10.56 -16.12
C LEU A 285 3.38 9.47 -15.13
N ILE A 286 2.93 9.60 -13.87
CA ILE A 286 3.31 8.69 -12.79
C ILE A 286 2.04 8.18 -12.11
N VAL A 287 1.94 6.86 -11.93
CA VAL A 287 0.99 6.23 -11.01
C VAL A 287 1.61 6.24 -9.61
N GLN A 288 1.02 7.02 -8.72
CA GLN A 288 1.55 7.25 -7.37
C GLN A 288 0.97 6.25 -6.36
N SER A 289 1.69 5.99 -5.27
CA SER A 289 1.22 5.07 -4.22
C SER A 289 0.00 5.59 -3.45
N ASP A 290 -0.32 6.89 -3.57
CA ASP A 290 -1.51 7.52 -3.00
C ASP A 290 -2.78 7.27 -3.84
N GLY A 291 -2.66 6.52 -4.94
CA GLY A 291 -3.76 6.22 -5.85
C GLY A 291 -4.12 7.35 -6.80
N ASN A 292 -3.23 8.32 -6.99
CA ASN A 292 -3.36 9.38 -8.00
C ASN A 292 -2.52 9.06 -9.24
N VAL A 293 -2.95 9.53 -10.41
CA VAL A 293 -2.14 9.51 -11.63
C VAL A 293 -1.88 10.94 -12.05
N VAL A 294 -0.60 11.31 -12.18
CA VAL A 294 -0.21 12.72 -12.27
C VAL A 294 0.83 12.95 -13.35
N ILE A 295 0.61 14.01 -14.14
CA ILE A 295 1.57 14.48 -15.14
C ILE A 295 2.41 15.60 -14.53
N TYR A 296 3.71 15.45 -14.69
CA TYR A 296 4.72 16.41 -14.29
C TYR A 296 5.55 16.89 -15.46
N GLY A 297 6.10 18.10 -15.34
CA GLY A 297 7.20 18.57 -16.18
C GLY A 297 8.57 18.04 -15.75
N GLY A 298 9.59 18.73 -16.23
CA GLY A 298 11.00 18.42 -15.97
C GLY A 298 11.34 18.35 -14.48
N ALA A 299 12.34 17.54 -14.15
CA ALA A 299 12.77 17.35 -12.76
C ALA A 299 13.48 18.60 -12.28
N LEU A 300 13.24 18.97 -11.03
CA LEU A 300 14.02 20.02 -10.38
C LEU A 300 15.34 19.46 -9.86
N TRP A 301 15.32 18.21 -9.38
CA TRP A 301 16.47 17.47 -8.89
C TRP A 301 16.17 15.97 -8.91
N ALA A 302 17.21 15.15 -9.04
CA ALA A 302 17.13 13.70 -8.92
C ALA A 302 18.42 13.12 -8.33
N THR A 303 18.33 11.98 -7.65
CA THR A 303 19.52 11.21 -7.21
C THR A 303 20.30 10.61 -8.38
N ASN A 304 19.65 10.44 -9.55
CA ASN A 304 20.20 9.83 -10.77
C ASN A 304 20.63 8.38 -10.56
N THR A 305 19.82 7.61 -9.81
CA THR A 305 20.14 6.25 -9.37
C THR A 305 19.30 5.16 -10.02
N VAL A 306 18.66 5.45 -11.17
CA VAL A 306 17.80 4.50 -11.90
C VAL A 306 18.49 3.14 -12.07
N GLN A 307 17.86 2.06 -11.61
CA GLN A 307 18.50 0.74 -11.49
C GLN A 307 18.27 -0.22 -12.67
N ASN A 308 17.35 0.08 -13.60
CA ASN A 308 17.17 -0.46 -14.97
C ASN A 308 15.68 -0.46 -15.36
N ARG A 309 15.34 0.04 -16.56
CA ARG A 309 13.99 -0.09 -17.15
C ARG A 309 13.78 -1.53 -17.62
N LYS A 310 12.80 -2.24 -17.05
CA LYS A 310 12.36 -3.52 -17.61
C LYS A 310 11.29 -3.25 -18.66
N ARG A 311 11.49 -3.80 -19.86
CA ARG A 311 10.56 -3.72 -20.99
C ARG A 311 9.15 -4.14 -20.56
N ARG A 312 8.15 -3.33 -20.95
CA ARG A 312 6.72 -3.66 -20.87
C ARG A 312 6.48 -5.03 -21.50
N LEU A 313 5.84 -5.95 -20.76
CA LEU A 313 5.39 -7.26 -21.25
C LEU A 313 4.04 -7.12 -21.94
#